data_AF-A0A3D5JKC1-F1
#
_entry.id   AF-A0A3D5JKC1-F1
#
_cell.length_a   1.000
_cell.length_b   1.000
_cell.length_c   1.000
_cell.angle_alpha   90.00
_cell.angle_beta   90.00
_cell.angle_gamma   90.00
#
_symmetry.space_group_name_H-M   'P 1'
#
loop_
_entity.id
_entity.type
_entity.pdbx_description
1 polymer ?
#
loop_
_entity_poly.entity_id
_entity_poly.type
_entity_poly.pdbx_seq_one_letter_code
_entity_poly.pdbx_strand_id
1 'polypeptide(L)' 'IDQQQRLQGYMPVIALHLYNTGAGLLPGANIPSGPGFVDKSNASSVAALAGVDR' A
#
# COMPACT_ATOMS: atom_id res chain seq x y z
N ILE A 1 5.43 -13.35 -5.43
CA ILE A 1 6.04 -12.15 -4.81
C ILE A 1 5.11 -10.99 -5.09
N ASP A 2 4.58 -10.37 -4.04
CA ASP A 2 3.67 -9.25 -4.11
C ASP A 2 4.39 -7.96 -3.67
N GLN A 3 4.28 -6.91 -4.48
CA GLN A 3 4.83 -5.57 -4.22
C GLN A 3 3.74 -4.56 -3.85
N GLN A 4 2.47 -4.99 -3.75
CA GLN A 4 1.31 -4.20 -3.36
C GLN A 4 1.14 -2.91 -4.19
N GLN A 5 0.88 -3.04 -5.49
CA GLN A 5 0.76 -1.90 -6.42
C GLN A 5 -0.33 -0.88 -6.01
N ARG A 6 -1.44 -1.34 -5.44
CA ARG A 6 -2.48 -0.45 -4.88
C ARG A 6 -1.92 0.45 -3.77
N LEU A 7 -1.08 -0.10 -2.90
CA LEU A 7 -0.45 0.65 -1.81
C LEU A 7 0.53 1.69 -2.38
N GLN A 8 1.30 1.32 -3.41
CA GLN A 8 2.21 2.23 -4.10
C GLN A 8 1.49 3.42 -4.74
N GLY A 9 0.28 3.22 -5.32
CA GLY A 9 -0.53 4.31 -5.85
C GLY A 9 -1.23 5.15 -4.77
N TYR A 10 -1.64 4.53 -3.67
CA TYR A 10 -2.43 5.19 -2.61
C TYR A 10 -1.60 6.03 -1.65
N MET A 11 -0.42 5.54 -1.23
CA MET A 11 0.41 6.21 -0.21
C MET A 11 0.87 7.63 -0.61
N PRO A 12 1.28 7.90 -1.86
CA PRO A 12 1.66 9.24 -2.27
C PRO A 12 0.50 10.24 -2.15
N VAL A 13 -0.72 9.82 -2.47
CA VAL A 13 -1.92 10.69 -2.39
C VAL A 13 -2.21 11.07 -0.94
N ILE A 14 -2.15 10.11 -0.02
CA ILE A 14 -2.38 10.38 1.40
C ILE A 14 -1.26 11.22 2.01
N ALA A 15 0.00 10.97 1.66
CA ALA A 15 1.11 11.79 2.12
C ALA A 15 0.95 13.25 1.70
N LEU A 16 0.57 13.50 0.43
CA LEU A 16 0.29 14.86 -0.06
C LEU A 16 -0.92 15.49 0.62
N HIS A 17 -1.98 14.72 0.85
CA HIS A 17 -3.16 15.19 1.58
C HIS A 17 -2.78 15.64 3.00
N LEU A 18 -2.09 14.79 3.76
CA LEU A 18 -1.67 15.08 5.14
C LEU A 18 -0.66 16.23 5.21
N TYR A 19 0.20 16.38 4.21
CA TYR A 19 1.06 17.55 4.09
C TYR A 19 0.23 18.83 4.00
N ASN A 20 -0.79 18.85 3.14
CA ASN A 20 -1.62 20.03 2.89
C ASN A 20 -2.64 20.33 4.01
N THR A 21 -3.21 19.31 4.65
CA THR A 21 -4.31 19.47 5.62
C THR A 21 -3.90 19.23 7.07
N GLY A 22 -2.77 18.58 7.30
CA GLY A 22 -2.29 18.13 8.61
C GLY A 22 -1.04 18.86 9.10
N ALA A 23 -0.85 20.13 8.76
CA ALA A 23 0.31 20.93 9.18
C ALA A 23 1.68 20.37 8.70
N GLY A 24 1.75 19.92 7.45
CA GLY A 24 3.01 19.47 6.84
C GLY A 24 3.44 18.06 7.26
N LEU A 25 2.53 17.23 7.77
CA LEU A 25 2.82 15.85 8.16
C LEU A 25 3.33 15.03 6.98
N LEU A 26 4.56 14.51 7.12
CA LEU A 26 5.23 13.66 6.13
C LEU A 26 5.78 12.38 6.78
N PRO A 27 5.98 11.31 5.99
CA PRO A 27 6.67 10.11 6.46
C PRO A 27 8.10 10.44 6.89
N GLY A 28 8.52 9.93 8.05
CA GLY A 28 9.90 10.11 8.54
C GLY A 28 10.94 9.20 7.88
N ALA A 29 10.52 8.24 7.05
CA ALA A 29 11.37 7.28 6.35
C ALA A 29 10.64 6.71 5.11
N ASN A 30 11.31 5.80 4.39
CA ASN A 30 10.72 5.07 3.27
C ASN A 30 9.50 4.25 3.70
N ILE A 31 8.50 4.16 2.81
CA ILE A 31 7.29 3.36 3.00
C ILE A 31 7.43 2.09 2.14
N PRO A 32 7.83 0.94 2.71
CA PRO A 32 7.95 -0.30 1.96
C PRO A 32 6.58 -0.87 1.61
N SER A 33 6.42 -1.35 0.37
CA SER A 33 5.22 -2.06 -0.09
C SER A 33 5.50 -3.54 -0.42
N GLY A 34 6.70 -4.02 -0.16
CA GLY A 34 7.11 -5.39 -0.45
C GLY A 34 8.63 -5.61 -0.34
N PRO A 35 9.09 -6.84 -0.59
CA PRO A 35 8.30 -7.98 -1.08
C PRO A 35 7.51 -8.72 0.00
N GLY A 36 6.23 -8.96 -0.27
CA GLY A 36 5.43 -9.98 0.40
C GLY A 36 5.51 -11.32 -0.34
N PHE A 37 5.76 -12.42 0.36
CA PHE A 37 5.72 -13.74 -0.25
C PHE A 37 4.30 -14.31 -0.22
N VAL A 38 3.83 -14.75 -1.39
CA VAL A 38 2.52 -15.40 -1.54
C VAL A 38 2.76 -16.87 -1.83
N ASP A 39 2.16 -17.72 -1.01
CA ASP A 39 2.23 -19.17 -1.11
C ASP A 39 0.87 -19.82 -0.79
N LYS A 40 0.81 -21.15 -0.74
CA LYS A 40 -0.44 -21.90 -0.54
C LYS A 40 -1.17 -21.55 0.77
N SER A 41 -0.45 -21.09 1.79
CA SER A 41 -1.03 -20.75 3.09
C SER A 41 -1.82 -19.44 3.08
N ASN A 42 -1.52 -18.53 2.14
CA ASN A 42 -2.09 -17.17 2.13
C ASN A 42 -2.68 -16.73 0.77
N ALA A 43 -2.54 -17.53 -0.28
CA ALA A 43 -3.01 -17.22 -1.62
C ALA A 43 -4.53 -16.96 -1.70
N SER A 44 -5.35 -17.67 -0.92
CA SER A 44 -6.80 -17.46 -0.88
C SER A 44 -7.17 -16.05 -0.41
N SER A 45 -6.48 -15.55 0.61
CA SER A 45 -6.68 -14.20 1.15
C SER A 45 -6.25 -13.12 0.16
N VAL A 46 -5.13 -13.32 -0.54
CA VAL A 46 -4.66 -12.38 -1.56
C VAL A 46 -5.60 -12.36 -2.76
N ALA A 47 -6.07 -13.52 -3.21
CA ALA A 47 -7.02 -13.63 -4.33
C ALA A 47 -8.35 -12.92 -4.05
N ALA A 48 -8.83 -12.92 -2.81
CA ALA A 48 -10.06 -12.22 -2.42
C ALA A 48 -9.95 -10.69 -2.54
N LEU A 49 -8.74 -10.14 -2.54
CA LEU A 49 -8.48 -8.70 -2.58
C LEU A 49 -7.90 -8.24 -3.92
N ALA A 50 -7.29 -9.14 -4.69
CA ALA A 50 -6.75 -8.87 -6.00
C ALA A 50 -7.87 -8.61 -7.02
N GLY A 51 -7.80 -7.50 -7.75
CA GLY A 51 -8.80 -7.14 -8.76
C GLY A 51 -10.14 -6.62 -8.21
N VAL A 52 -10.23 -6.41 -6.89
CA VAL A 52 -11.36 -5.70 -6.28
C VAL A 52 -11.07 -4.20 -6.31
N ASP A 53 -11.73 -3.50 -7.23
CA ASP A 53 -11.75 -2.03 -7.23
C ASP A 53 -12.70 -1.55 -6.12
N ARG A 54 -12.21 -0.66 -5.26
CA ARG A 54 -13.01 0.07 -4.25
C ARG A 54 -12.97 1.55 -4.54
#